data_AF-A0A948TXA2-F1
#
_entry.id   AF-A0A948TXA2-F1
#
_cell.length_a   1.000
_cell.length_b   1.000
_cell.length_c   1.000
_cell.angle_alpha   90.00
_cell.angle_beta   90.00
_cell.angle_gamma   90.00
#
_symmetry.space_group_name_H-M   'P 1'
#
loop_
_entity.id
_entity.type
_entity.pdbx_description
1 polymer ?
#
loop_
_entity_poly.entity_id
_entity_poly.type
_entity_poly.pdbx_seq_one_letter_code
_entity_poly.pdbx_strand_id
1 'polypeptide(L)'
;MANEFPTTVDAAVRLLLSMVEESEQTKIAAMDSEDIYALHFGLGVWIRNHMGFYAGNDQLLKATGETEPDEASMVIMRAFRDRLRADLPKIH
;
A
#
# COMPACT_ATOMS: atom_id res chain seq x y z
N MET A 1 -17.86 -1.95 17.18
CA MET A 1 -17.06 -2.96 16.47
C MET A 1 -15.66 -2.39 16.36
N ALA A 2 -14.63 -3.12 16.78
CA ALA A 2 -13.25 -2.67 16.55
C ALA A 2 -13.04 -2.66 15.03
N ASN A 3 -12.73 -1.51 14.44
CA ASN A 3 -12.17 -1.50 13.09
C ASN A 3 -10.81 -2.19 13.20
N GLU A 4 -10.70 -3.45 12.77
CA GLU A 4 -9.43 -4.16 12.72
C GLU A 4 -8.61 -3.62 11.55
N PHE A 5 -7.96 -2.47 11.77
CA PHE A 5 -7.03 -1.91 10.81
C PHE A 5 -5.80 -2.82 10.65
N PRO A 6 -5.18 -2.87 9.45
CA PRO A 6 -3.90 -3.56 9.31
C PRO A 6 -2.87 -2.86 10.19
N THR A 7 -2.09 -3.63 10.95
CA THR A 7 -1.10 -3.11 11.88
C THR A 7 0.35 -3.34 11.43
N THR A 8 0.53 -3.95 10.25
CA THR A 8 1.82 -4.18 9.61
C THR A 8 1.74 -3.83 8.13
N VAL A 9 2.88 -3.49 7.52
CA VAL A 9 2.97 -3.22 6.08
C VAL A 9 2.49 -4.43 5.27
N ASP A 10 2.89 -5.64 5.67
CA ASP A 10 2.49 -6.88 5.00
C ASP A 10 0.98 -7.17 5.09
N ALA A 11 0.33 -6.86 6.22
CA ALA A 11 -1.13 -6.91 6.32
C ALA A 11 -1.83 -5.85 5.46
N ALA A 12 -1.28 -4.63 5.40
CA ALA A 12 -1.79 -3.58 4.52
C ALA A 12 -1.66 -3.96 3.03
N VAL A 13 -0.53 -4.55 2.63
CA VAL A 13 -0.29 -5.06 1.28
C VAL A 13 -1.28 -6.18 0.93
N ARG A 14 -1.52 -7.14 1.84
CA ARG A 14 -2.55 -8.19 1.63
C ARG A 14 -3.94 -7.60 1.43
N LEU A 15 -4.30 -6.56 2.19
CA LEU A 15 -5.57 -5.88 2.01
C LEU A 15 -5.67 -5.28 0.60
N LEU A 16 -4.62 -4.59 0.13
CA LEU A 16 -4.58 -4.04 -1.23
C LEU A 16 -4.66 -5.13 -2.31
N LEU A 17 -3.95 -6.25 -2.15
CA LEU A 17 -4.03 -7.40 -3.07
C LEU A 17 -5.44 -7.97 -3.18
N SER A 18 -6.23 -7.92 -2.10
CA SER A 18 -7.62 -8.40 -2.10
C SER A 18 -8.63 -7.38 -2.66
N MET A 19 -8.26 -6.10 -2.70
CA MET A 19 -9.17 -5.00 -3.02
C MET A 19 -8.96 -4.39 -4.41
N VAL A 20 -7.71 -4.36 -4.89
CA VAL A 20 -7.37 -3.79 -6.19
C VAL A 20 -7.60 -4.85 -7.26
N GLU A 21 -8.34 -4.50 -8.32
CA GLU A 21 -8.58 -5.40 -9.45
C GLU A 21 -7.29 -5.88 -10.12
N GLU A 22 -7.22 -7.14 -10.55
CA GLU A 22 -6.01 -7.74 -11.15
C GLU A 22 -5.44 -6.93 -12.34
N SER A 23 -6.32 -6.31 -13.13
CA SER A 23 -5.91 -5.46 -14.26
C SER A 23 -5.18 -4.19 -13.80
N GLU A 24 -5.60 -3.58 -12.69
CA GLU A 24 -4.92 -2.44 -12.08
C GLU A 24 -3.64 -2.89 -11.37
N GLN A 25 -3.65 -4.05 -10.70
CA GLN A 25 -2.43 -4.65 -10.15
C GLN A 25 -1.36 -4.84 -11.23
N THR A 26 -1.74 -5.35 -12.40
CA THR A 26 -0.82 -5.53 -13.54
C THR A 26 -0.20 -4.20 -13.98
N LYS A 27 -1.01 -3.13 -14.06
CA LYS A 27 -0.52 -1.78 -14.40
C LYS A 27 0.46 -1.27 -13.34
N ILE A 28 0.11 -1.41 -12.06
CA ILE A 28 0.93 -0.94 -10.93
C ILE A 28 2.27 -1.71 -10.88
N ALA A 29 2.27 -3.02 -11.15
CA ALA A 29 3.49 -3.82 -11.21
C ALA A 29 4.46 -3.33 -12.31
N ALA A 30 3.90 -2.89 -13.44
CA ALA A 30 4.63 -2.40 -14.60
C ALA A 30 5.13 -0.96 -14.47
N MET A 31 4.58 -0.15 -13.55
CA MET A 31 5.06 1.21 -13.28
C MET A 31 6.51 1.21 -12.84
N ASP A 32 7.26 2.28 -13.11
CA ASP A 32 8.56 2.52 -12.50
C ASP A 32 8.43 3.14 -11.10
N SER A 33 9.55 3.16 -10.35
CA SER A 33 9.56 3.67 -8.98
C SER A 33 9.21 5.15 -8.87
N GLU A 34 9.39 5.92 -9.94
CA GLU A 34 8.99 7.34 -10.04
C GLU A 34 7.52 7.47 -10.47
N ASP A 35 7.01 6.57 -11.32
CA ASP A 35 5.61 6.63 -11.77
C ASP A 35 4.62 6.29 -10.65
N ILE A 36 5.06 5.57 -9.62
CA ILE A 36 4.19 5.24 -8.47
C ILE A 36 3.67 6.50 -7.76
N TYR A 37 4.37 7.64 -7.86
CA TYR A 37 3.92 8.92 -7.31
C TYR A 37 2.62 9.40 -7.97
N ALA A 38 2.32 8.97 -9.21
CA ALA A 38 1.04 9.29 -9.86
C ALA A 38 -0.17 8.72 -9.09
N LEU A 39 0.03 7.68 -8.26
CA LEU A 39 -1.01 7.08 -7.44
C LEU A 39 -1.26 7.85 -6.12
N HIS A 40 -0.44 8.87 -5.81
CA HIS A 40 -0.48 9.59 -4.54
C HIS A 40 -1.86 10.17 -4.21
N PHE A 41 -2.54 10.77 -5.19
CA PHE A 41 -3.88 11.36 -4.99
C PHE A 41 -5.03 10.35 -5.16
N GLY A 42 -4.74 9.15 -5.66
CA GLY A 42 -5.71 8.06 -5.78
C GLY A 42 -5.53 7.05 -4.64
N LEU A 43 -4.73 6.00 -4.89
CA LEU A 43 -4.45 4.94 -3.93
C LEU A 43 -3.85 5.46 -2.62
N GLY A 44 -2.96 6.47 -2.68
CA GLY A 44 -2.37 7.09 -1.49
C GLY A 44 -3.42 7.73 -0.58
N VAL A 45 -4.34 8.53 -1.14
CA VAL A 45 -5.49 9.08 -0.39
C VAL A 45 -6.34 7.97 0.21
N TRP A 46 -6.61 6.92 -0.57
CA TRP A 46 -7.42 5.81 -0.11
C TRP A 46 -6.78 5.12 1.11
N ILE A 47 -5.48 4.80 1.05
CA ILE A 47 -4.71 4.21 2.15
C ILE A 47 -4.80 5.06 3.42
N ARG A 48 -4.53 6.37 3.31
CA ARG A 48 -4.57 7.33 4.43
C ARG A 48 -5.93 7.32 5.13
N ASN A 49 -7.00 7.25 4.36
CA ASN A 49 -8.37 7.34 4.87
C ASN A 49 -8.91 6.02 5.44
N HIS A 50 -8.45 4.86 4.95
CA HIS A 50 -9.09 3.57 5.25
C HIS A 50 -8.26 2.64 6.14
N MET A 51 -6.96 2.90 6.32
CA MET A 51 -6.08 2.06 7.15
C MET A 51 -5.89 2.60 8.58
N GLY A 52 -6.72 3.56 9.00
CA GLY A 52 -6.79 4.01 10.39
C GLY A 52 -5.72 5.03 10.81
N PHE A 53 -4.97 5.61 9.87
CA PHE A 53 -3.95 6.62 10.18
C PHE A 53 -4.52 7.82 10.93
N TYR A 54 -5.70 8.31 10.55
CA TYR A 54 -6.39 9.40 11.25
C TYR A 54 -7.26 8.93 12.43
N ALA A 55 -7.28 7.63 12.71
CA ALA A 55 -8.07 7.00 13.77
C ALA A 55 -7.20 6.43 14.90
N GLY A 56 -5.91 6.76 14.94
CA GLY A 56 -4.98 6.32 15.98
C GLY A 56 -4.32 4.96 15.74
N ASN A 57 -4.24 4.49 14.49
CA ASN A 57 -3.46 3.29 14.14
C ASN A 57 -1.95 3.58 14.14
N ASP A 58 -1.41 3.92 15.30
CA ASP A 58 0.01 4.22 15.50
C ASP A 58 0.89 3.00 15.22
N GLN A 59 0.33 1.79 15.30
CA GLN A 59 1.05 0.55 15.06
C GLN A 59 1.44 0.43 13.58
N LEU A 60 0.51 0.70 12.66
CA LEU A 60 0.81 0.72 11.23
C LEU A 60 1.79 1.84 10.88
N LEU A 61 1.58 3.04 11.43
CA LEU A 61 2.48 4.18 11.21
C LEU A 61 3.92 3.85 11.63
N LYS A 62 4.10 3.25 12.82
CA LYS A 62 5.42 2.76 13.25
C LYS A 62 5.96 1.65 12.37
N ALA A 63 5.10 0.77 11.86
CA ALA A 63 5.50 -0.32 10.98
C ALA A 63 6.01 0.17 9.61
N THR A 64 5.57 1.34 9.13
CA THR A 64 6.16 1.96 7.93
C THR A 64 7.49 2.65 8.22
N GLY A 65 7.81 2.92 9.50
CA GLY A 65 8.99 3.70 9.90
C GLY A 65 8.81 5.22 9.76
N GLU A 66 7.59 5.68 9.46
CA GLU A 66 7.30 7.07 9.16
C GLU A 66 6.54 7.75 10.30
N THR A 67 6.52 9.08 10.29
CA THR A 67 5.77 9.91 11.26
C THR A 67 4.51 10.53 10.68
N GLU A 68 4.38 10.55 9.35
CA GLU A 68 3.27 11.20 8.67
C GLU A 68 2.49 10.19 7.81
N PRO A 69 1.14 10.25 7.81
CA PRO A 69 0.31 9.37 6.98
C PRO A 69 0.63 9.47 5.47
N ASP A 70 1.12 10.63 5.03
CA ASP A 70 1.56 10.88 3.66
C ASP A 70 2.68 9.94 3.24
N GLU A 71 3.82 10.02 3.94
CA GLU A 71 4.98 9.17 3.74
C GLU A 71 4.67 7.70 4.03
N ALA A 72 3.89 7.42 5.08
CA ALA A 72 3.47 6.06 5.41
C ALA A 72 2.67 5.40 4.26
N SER A 73 1.80 6.17 3.60
CA SER A 73 1.05 5.67 2.43
C SER A 73 1.97 5.37 1.25
N MET A 74 3.05 6.15 1.07
CA MET A 74 4.05 5.92 0.04
C MET A 74 4.82 4.61 0.27
N VAL A 75 5.23 4.34 1.51
CA VAL A 75 5.88 3.07 1.89
C VAL A 75 4.98 1.87 1.56
N ILE A 76 3.70 1.95 1.90
CA ILE A 76 2.74 0.86 1.62
C ILE A 76 2.52 0.69 0.11
N MET A 77 2.40 1.77 -0.67
CA MET A 77 2.27 1.68 -2.12
C MET A 77 3.49 1.03 -2.78
N ARG A 78 4.70 1.40 -2.35
CA ARG A 78 5.95 0.79 -2.85
C ARG A 78 6.01 -0.70 -2.50
N ALA A 79 5.72 -1.06 -1.25
CA ALA A 79 5.69 -2.45 -0.81
C ALA A 79 4.65 -3.28 -1.58
N PHE A 80 3.49 -2.69 -1.90
CA PHE A 80 2.46 -3.33 -2.72
C PHE A 80 2.96 -3.60 -4.13
N ARG A 81 3.54 -2.60 -4.80
CA ARG A 81 4.15 -2.77 -6.14
C ARG A 81 5.25 -3.82 -6.14
N ASP A 82 6.14 -3.80 -5.15
CA ASP A 82 7.25 -4.74 -5.06
C ASP A 82 6.73 -6.17 -4.88
N ARG A 83 5.67 -6.34 -4.08
CA ARG A 83 4.99 -7.63 -3.94
C ARG A 83 4.39 -8.11 -5.26
N LEU A 84 3.69 -7.25 -6.00
CA LEU A 84 3.13 -7.59 -7.31
C LEU A 84 4.23 -8.03 -8.29
N ARG A 85 5.37 -7.34 -8.30
CA ARG A 85 6.51 -7.69 -9.17
C ARG A 85 7.18 -9.00 -8.77
N ALA A 86 7.22 -9.32 -7.48
CA ALA A 86 7.76 -10.58 -6.98
C ALA A 86 6.88 -11.78 -7.36
N ASP A 87 5.56 -11.57 -7.44
CA ASP A 87 4.57 -12.60 -7.79
C ASP A 87 4.43 -12.78 -9.32
N LEU A 88 5.02 -11.91 -10.15
CA LEU A 88 5.06 -12.09 -11.60
C LEU A 88 5.87 -13.36 -11.97
N PRO A 89 5.42 -14.14 -12.96
CA PRO A 89 6.17 -15.29 -13.46
C PRO A 89 7.54 -14.82 -13.96
N LYS A 90 8.62 -15.25 -13.31
CA LYS A 90 9.97 -15.05 -13.82
C LYS A 90 10.13 -15.95 -15.05
N ILE A 91 10.18 -15.37 -16.24
CA ILE A 91 10.54 -16.12 -17.45
C ILE A 91 12.06 -16.29 -17.42
N HIS A 92 12.53 -17.53 -17.29
CA HIS A 92 13.95 -17.90 -17.30
C HIS A 92 14.30 -18.40 -18.70
#